data_AF-A0A0C2W2V4-F1
#
_entry.id   AF-A0A0C2W2V4-F1
#
_cell.length_a   1.000
_cell.length_b   1.000
_cell.length_c   1.000
_cell.angle_alpha   90.00
_cell.angle_beta   90.00
_cell.angle_gamma   90.00
#
_symmetry.space_group_name_H-M   'P 1'
#
loop_
_entity.id
_entity.type
_entity.pdbx_description
1 polymer ?
#
loop_
_entity_poly.entity_id
_entity_poly.type
_entity_poly.pdbx_seq_one_letter_code
_entity_poly.pdbx_strand_id
1 'polypeptide(L)'
;MVDDLQEAASSLQTALALTPDGHPTKPALLGNLGSIFQTRFARNGDVTDLEQAILYHQSAVNLTPDSHPARPRRLQNCGNSLQSRFDLHKDVKDVKLAILLFQEAVDLTPDDHPDKPVLLSHLGGSVRLLFENTGNAEVLDQAITIFQATVDLTPDNHLDRSTWLSNLGSAMSLRFKILGRLSDLEDSISILQNAVNITPDSHPNRAALLDNL
;
A
#
# COMPACT_ATOMS: atom_id res chain seq x y z
N MET A 1 -22.30 -5.31 10.14
CA MET A 1 -22.26 -4.28 11.22
C MET A 1 -21.16 -4.69 12.21
N VAL A 2 -20.69 -3.85 13.15
CA VAL A 2 -19.50 -4.16 13.99
C VAL A 2 -19.61 -5.50 14.73
N ASP A 3 -20.82 -5.92 15.09
CA ASP A 3 -21.10 -7.20 15.74
C ASP A 3 -20.72 -8.42 14.86
N ASP A 4 -20.98 -8.35 13.54
CA ASP A 4 -20.62 -9.42 12.61
C ASP A 4 -19.09 -9.61 12.52
N LEU A 5 -18.31 -8.52 12.66
CA LEU A 5 -16.85 -8.59 12.66
C LEU A 5 -16.31 -9.21 13.97
N GLN A 6 -16.96 -8.93 15.10
CA GLN A 6 -16.60 -9.52 16.39
C GLN A 6 -16.91 -11.03 16.41
N GLU A 7 -18.05 -11.44 15.86
CA GLU A 7 -18.43 -12.85 15.75
C GLU A 7 -17.48 -13.60 14.80
N ALA A 8 -17.16 -13.01 13.65
CA ALA A 8 -16.19 -13.56 12.70
C ALA A 8 -14.79 -13.70 13.31
N ALA A 9 -14.32 -12.68 14.04
CA ALA A 9 -13.04 -12.73 14.75
C ALA A 9 -13.03 -13.87 15.79
N SER A 10 -14.09 -13.99 16.58
CA SER A 10 -14.19 -15.01 17.64
C SER A 10 -14.19 -16.43 17.06
N SER A 11 -14.89 -16.63 15.94
CA SER A 11 -14.92 -17.90 15.21
C SER A 11 -13.53 -18.26 14.65
N LEU A 12 -12.84 -17.29 14.04
CA LEU A 12 -11.49 -17.49 13.50
C LEU A 12 -10.44 -17.69 14.59
N GLN A 13 -10.57 -17.04 15.75
CA GLN A 13 -9.69 -17.28 16.91
C GLN A 13 -9.84 -18.70 17.45
N THR A 14 -11.08 -19.21 17.51
CA THR A 14 -11.35 -20.60 17.90
C THR A 14 -10.71 -21.57 16.89
N ALA A 15 -10.90 -21.33 15.59
CA ALA A 15 -10.27 -22.14 14.55
C ALA A 15 -8.74 -22.08 14.62
N LEU A 16 -8.16 -20.91 14.90
CA LEU A 16 -6.73 -20.71 15.03
C LEU A 16 -6.15 -21.50 16.22
N ALA A 17 -6.84 -21.51 17.37
CA ALA A 17 -6.43 -22.25 18.56
C ALA A 17 -6.40 -23.77 18.33
N LEU A 18 -7.26 -24.28 17.43
CA LEU A 18 -7.33 -25.70 17.08
C LEU A 18 -6.38 -26.08 15.92
N THR A 19 -5.71 -25.11 15.29
CA THR A 19 -4.89 -25.32 14.10
C THR A 19 -3.39 -25.30 14.46
N PRO A 20 -2.64 -26.41 14.31
CA PRO A 20 -1.20 -26.46 14.57
C PRO A 20 -0.39 -25.55 13.63
N ASP A 21 0.79 -25.11 14.07
CA ASP A 21 1.65 -24.17 13.31
C ASP A 21 2.02 -24.67 11.91
N GLY A 22 2.25 -25.97 11.74
CA GLY A 22 2.57 -26.58 10.44
C GLY A 22 1.36 -26.79 9.53
N HIS A 23 0.15 -26.44 9.95
CA HIS A 23 -1.05 -26.67 9.14
C HIS A 23 -1.17 -25.63 8.02
N PRO A 24 -1.40 -26.04 6.76
CA PRO A 24 -1.35 -25.16 5.59
C PRO A 24 -2.38 -24.01 5.61
N THR A 25 -3.47 -24.15 6.36
CA THR A 25 -4.50 -23.10 6.47
C THR A 25 -4.19 -22.06 7.55
N LYS A 26 -3.26 -22.32 8.48
CA LYS A 26 -2.99 -21.39 9.60
C LYS A 26 -2.60 -20.00 9.14
N PRO A 27 -1.71 -19.82 8.13
CA PRO A 27 -1.37 -18.50 7.63
C PRO A 27 -2.57 -17.75 7.01
N ALA A 28 -3.57 -18.47 6.49
CA ALA A 28 -4.79 -17.84 5.98
C ALA A 28 -5.70 -17.37 7.12
N LEU A 29 -5.87 -18.17 8.17
CA LEU A 29 -6.64 -17.78 9.37
C LEU A 29 -6.03 -16.52 10.02
N LEU A 30 -4.71 -16.50 10.19
CA LEU A 30 -3.98 -15.35 10.71
C LEU A 30 -4.18 -14.11 9.82
N GLY A 31 -4.02 -14.26 8.50
CA GLY A 31 -4.24 -13.16 7.56
C GLY A 31 -5.66 -12.59 7.66
N ASN A 32 -6.67 -13.45 7.77
CA ASN A 32 -8.07 -13.03 7.87
C ASN A 32 -8.36 -12.32 9.21
N LEU A 33 -7.81 -12.82 10.31
CA LEU A 33 -7.89 -12.13 11.60
C LEU A 33 -7.27 -10.73 11.51
N GLY A 34 -6.07 -10.62 10.92
CA GLY A 34 -5.43 -9.33 10.70
C GLY A 34 -6.32 -8.36 9.94
N SER A 35 -6.96 -8.80 8.84
CA SER A 35 -7.86 -7.97 8.05
C SER A 35 -9.12 -7.54 8.80
N ILE A 36 -9.68 -8.40 9.66
CA ILE A 36 -10.83 -8.04 10.51
C ILE A 36 -10.43 -6.95 11.50
N PHE A 37 -9.30 -7.12 12.19
CA PHE A 37 -8.79 -6.15 13.14
C PHE A 37 -8.42 -4.82 12.47
N GLN A 38 -7.81 -4.85 11.29
CA GLN A 38 -7.56 -3.65 10.48
C GLN A 38 -8.87 -2.93 10.11
N THR A 39 -9.91 -3.66 9.73
CA THR A 39 -11.22 -3.10 9.38
C THR A 39 -11.91 -2.47 10.59
N ARG A 40 -11.78 -3.09 11.76
CA ARG A 40 -12.30 -2.53 13.02
C ARG A 40 -11.57 -1.26 13.42
N PHE A 41 -10.24 -1.25 13.33
CA PHE A 41 -9.45 -0.05 13.53
C PHE A 41 -9.90 1.08 12.60
N ALA A 42 -10.07 0.81 11.29
CA ALA A 42 -10.53 1.83 10.34
C ALA A 42 -11.92 2.41 10.68
N ARG A 43 -12.78 1.66 11.38
CA ARG A 43 -14.11 2.11 11.80
C ARG A 43 -14.11 2.83 13.14
N ASN A 44 -13.33 2.35 14.09
CA ASN A 44 -13.46 2.74 15.50
C ASN A 44 -12.26 3.55 16.01
N GLY A 45 -11.13 3.55 15.28
CA GLY A 45 -9.90 4.21 15.69
C GLY A 45 -9.17 3.54 16.86
N ASP A 46 -9.57 2.33 17.26
CA ASP A 46 -8.93 1.62 18.38
C ASP A 46 -7.54 1.11 17.98
N VAL A 47 -6.50 1.76 18.53
CA VAL A 47 -5.10 1.41 18.28
C VAL A 47 -4.78 -0.03 18.68
N THR A 48 -5.51 -0.60 19.66
CA THR A 48 -5.35 -2.00 20.07
C THR A 48 -5.71 -2.95 18.92
N ASP A 49 -6.77 -2.64 18.17
CA ASP A 49 -7.15 -3.41 16.99
C ASP A 49 -6.06 -3.33 15.92
N LEU A 50 -5.43 -2.17 15.71
CA LEU A 50 -4.32 -2.04 14.77
C LEU A 50 -3.11 -2.87 15.19
N GLU A 51 -2.73 -2.84 16.47
CA GLU A 51 -1.62 -3.66 16.98
C GLU A 51 -1.90 -5.16 16.81
N GLN A 52 -3.14 -5.61 17.07
CA GLN A 52 -3.53 -6.99 16.77
C GLN A 52 -3.45 -7.32 15.27
N ALA A 53 -3.87 -6.39 14.40
CA ALA A 53 -3.77 -6.58 12.96
C ALA A 53 -2.33 -6.82 12.51
N ILE A 54 -1.40 -6.01 13.01
CA ILE A 54 0.04 -6.12 12.74
C ILE A 54 0.57 -7.48 13.20
N LEU A 55 0.27 -7.89 14.44
CA LEU A 55 0.73 -9.18 14.98
C LEU A 55 0.23 -10.38 14.16
N TYR A 56 -1.04 -10.37 13.77
CA TYR A 56 -1.62 -11.44 12.96
C TYR A 56 -1.06 -11.46 11.54
N HIS A 57 -0.88 -10.30 10.90
CA HIS A 57 -0.28 -10.22 9.57
C HIS A 57 1.20 -10.64 9.57
N GLN A 58 1.99 -10.23 10.56
CA GLN A 58 3.38 -10.69 10.72
C GLN A 58 3.46 -12.19 10.92
N SER A 59 2.59 -12.76 11.77
CA SER A 59 2.53 -14.21 11.99
C SER A 59 2.15 -14.95 10.70
N ALA A 60 1.22 -14.40 9.91
CA ALA A 60 0.85 -14.97 8.62
C ALA A 60 2.03 -14.97 7.63
N VAL A 61 2.79 -13.88 7.56
CA VAL A 61 4.01 -13.79 6.72
C VAL A 61 5.05 -14.83 7.17
N ASN A 62 5.36 -14.87 8.47
CA ASN A 62 6.39 -15.76 9.03
C ASN A 62 6.10 -17.25 8.79
N LEU A 63 4.83 -17.65 8.79
CA LEU A 63 4.42 -19.04 8.54
C LEU A 63 4.20 -19.36 7.05
N THR A 64 4.41 -18.41 6.15
CA THR A 64 4.22 -18.60 4.70
C THR A 64 5.57 -18.77 4.02
N PRO A 65 5.86 -19.89 3.34
CA PRO A 65 7.11 -20.03 2.58
C PRO A 65 7.25 -18.99 1.46
N ASP A 66 8.48 -18.63 1.10
CA ASP A 66 8.78 -17.65 0.03
C ASP A 66 8.16 -18.04 -1.31
N SER A 67 8.15 -19.33 -1.63
CA SER A 67 7.58 -19.88 -2.87
C SER A 67 6.05 -19.96 -2.89
N HIS A 68 5.37 -19.57 -1.81
CA HIS A 68 3.91 -19.72 -1.72
C HIS A 68 3.19 -18.58 -2.45
N PRO A 69 2.24 -18.85 -3.37
CA PRO A 69 1.59 -17.82 -4.19
C PRO A 69 0.89 -16.70 -3.41
N ALA A 70 0.38 -16.99 -2.21
CA ALA A 70 -0.26 -15.99 -1.35
C ALA A 70 0.71 -15.10 -0.54
N ARG A 71 2.03 -15.32 -0.61
CA ARG A 71 3.00 -14.56 0.18
C ARG A 71 3.01 -13.07 -0.18
N PRO A 72 3.04 -12.64 -1.46
CA PRO A 72 3.02 -11.22 -1.82
C PRO A 72 1.84 -10.48 -1.19
N ARG A 73 0.63 -11.07 -1.25
CA ARG A 73 -0.57 -10.49 -0.63
C ARG A 73 -0.47 -10.38 0.90
N ARG A 74 0.14 -11.37 1.58
CA ARG A 74 0.34 -11.33 3.04
C ARG A 74 1.35 -10.25 3.44
N LEU A 75 2.44 -10.11 2.69
CA LEU A 75 3.42 -9.04 2.84
C LEU A 75 2.77 -7.67 2.65
N GLN A 76 1.98 -7.50 1.59
CA GLN A 76 1.21 -6.28 1.34
C GLN A 76 0.30 -5.91 2.51
N ASN A 77 -0.49 -6.87 3.02
CA ASN A 77 -1.38 -6.62 4.16
C ASN A 77 -0.61 -6.17 5.41
N CYS A 78 0.52 -6.82 5.69
CA CYS A 78 1.38 -6.42 6.80
C CYS A 78 1.96 -5.01 6.61
N GLY A 79 2.43 -4.69 5.41
CA GLY A 79 2.92 -3.35 5.06
C GLY A 79 1.85 -2.28 5.22
N ASN A 80 0.60 -2.56 4.83
CA ASN A 80 -0.52 -1.64 4.96
C ASN A 80 -0.87 -1.34 6.43
N SER A 81 -0.83 -2.34 7.31
CA SER A 81 -1.03 -2.12 8.75
C SER A 81 0.10 -1.28 9.36
N LEU A 82 1.35 -1.48 8.92
CA LEU A 82 2.48 -0.65 9.36
C LEU A 82 2.37 0.80 8.86
N GLN A 83 1.94 1.02 7.61
CA GLN A 83 1.64 2.37 7.13
C GLN A 83 0.53 3.03 7.97
N SER A 84 -0.52 2.28 8.32
CA SER A 84 -1.59 2.81 9.19
C SER A 84 -1.07 3.22 10.56
N ARG A 85 -0.12 2.46 11.13
CA ARG A 85 0.51 2.83 12.41
C ARG A 85 1.46 4.01 12.28
N PHE A 86 2.21 4.08 11.19
CA PHE A 86 2.98 5.26 10.83
C PHE A 86 2.07 6.50 10.76
N ASP A 87 0.86 6.39 10.22
CA ASP A 87 -0.04 7.54 10.14
C ASP A 87 -0.48 8.08 11.51
N LEU A 88 -0.57 7.21 12.52
CA LEU A 88 -0.88 7.60 13.89
C LEU A 88 0.33 8.17 14.64
N HIS A 89 1.49 7.51 14.52
CA HIS A 89 2.62 7.76 15.42
C HIS A 89 3.80 8.45 14.75
N LYS A 90 3.81 8.50 13.41
CA LYS A 90 4.88 9.04 12.57
C LYS A 90 6.26 8.41 12.89
N ASP A 91 6.27 7.18 13.40
CA ASP A 91 7.50 6.43 13.65
C ASP A 91 8.08 5.93 12.33
N VAL A 92 9.21 6.51 11.94
CA VAL A 92 9.93 6.17 10.70
C VAL A 92 10.30 4.68 10.62
N LYS A 93 10.39 3.96 11.74
CA LYS A 93 10.63 2.52 11.72
C LYS A 93 9.50 1.77 11.01
N ASP A 94 8.26 2.21 11.16
CA ASP A 94 7.10 1.55 10.55
C ASP A 94 7.10 1.73 9.04
N VAL A 95 7.35 2.94 8.53
CA VAL A 95 7.43 3.16 7.08
C VAL A 95 8.63 2.42 6.47
N LYS A 96 9.77 2.35 7.17
CA LYS A 96 10.93 1.57 6.71
C LYS A 96 10.62 0.07 6.64
N LEU A 97 9.92 -0.47 7.63
CA LEU A 97 9.52 -1.87 7.60
C LEU A 97 8.47 -2.14 6.52
N ALA A 98 7.52 -1.22 6.30
CA ALA A 98 6.55 -1.32 5.22
C ALA A 98 7.24 -1.34 3.83
N ILE A 99 8.24 -0.48 3.61
CA ILE A 99 9.06 -0.47 2.38
C ILE A 99 9.69 -1.84 2.14
N LEU A 100 10.31 -2.44 3.17
CA LEU A 100 10.94 -3.76 3.04
C LEU A 100 9.92 -4.84 2.63
N LEU A 101 8.74 -4.85 3.26
CA LEU A 101 7.69 -5.82 2.97
C LEU A 101 7.09 -5.62 1.57
N PHE A 102 6.86 -4.38 1.14
CA PHE A 102 6.37 -4.10 -0.21
C PHE A 102 7.42 -4.42 -1.27
N GLN A 103 8.69 -4.12 -1.02
CA GLN A 103 9.77 -4.49 -1.92
C GLN A 103 9.84 -6.01 -2.10
N GLU A 104 9.79 -6.77 -1.00
CA GLU A 104 9.78 -8.24 -1.08
C GLU A 104 8.54 -8.74 -1.85
N ALA A 105 7.36 -8.15 -1.63
CA ALA A 105 6.15 -8.51 -2.37
C ALA A 105 6.29 -8.23 -3.87
N VAL A 106 6.90 -7.10 -4.24
CA VAL A 106 7.22 -6.74 -5.63
C VAL A 106 8.20 -7.73 -6.24
N ASP A 107 9.26 -8.10 -5.52
CA ASP A 107 10.31 -9.00 -6.02
C ASP A 107 9.78 -10.43 -6.25
N LEU A 108 8.83 -10.87 -5.43
CA LEU A 108 8.17 -12.18 -5.55
C LEU A 108 7.06 -12.22 -6.61
N THR A 109 6.67 -11.08 -7.17
CA THR A 109 5.55 -10.98 -8.12
C THR A 109 6.08 -10.78 -9.54
N PRO A 110 5.73 -11.64 -10.52
CA PRO A 110 6.10 -11.44 -11.93
C PRO A 110 5.62 -10.11 -12.50
N ASP A 111 6.32 -9.56 -13.48
CA ASP A 111 5.98 -8.26 -14.06
C ASP A 111 4.67 -8.28 -14.87
N ASP A 112 4.26 -9.45 -15.39
CA ASP A 112 2.99 -9.67 -16.09
C ASP A 112 1.81 -9.98 -15.14
N HIS A 113 2.06 -10.04 -13.83
CA HIS A 113 1.03 -10.32 -12.85
C HIS A 113 0.13 -9.08 -12.62
N PRO A 114 -1.20 -9.24 -12.61
CA PRO A 114 -2.14 -8.11 -12.51
C PRO A 114 -1.98 -7.28 -11.24
N ASP A 115 -1.54 -7.89 -10.13
CA ASP A 115 -1.34 -7.18 -8.86
C ASP A 115 0.00 -6.41 -8.76
N LYS A 116 0.93 -6.60 -9.72
CA LYS A 116 2.26 -5.96 -9.67
C LYS A 116 2.20 -4.43 -9.59
N PRO A 117 1.35 -3.73 -10.38
CA PRO A 117 1.23 -2.27 -10.27
C PRO A 117 0.71 -1.82 -8.91
N VAL A 118 -0.23 -2.56 -8.31
CA VAL A 118 -0.76 -2.24 -6.98
C VAL A 118 0.34 -2.31 -5.91
N LEU A 119 1.20 -3.34 -5.97
CA LEU A 119 2.33 -3.50 -5.05
C LEU A 119 3.37 -2.39 -5.24
N LEU A 120 3.72 -2.06 -6.50
CA LEU A 120 4.63 -0.96 -6.80
C LEU A 120 4.11 0.38 -6.29
N SER A 121 2.80 0.63 -6.39
CA SER A 121 2.26 1.88 -5.88
C SER A 121 2.30 1.98 -4.35
N HIS A 122 2.02 0.89 -3.62
CA HIS A 122 2.19 0.88 -2.17
C HIS A 122 3.64 1.12 -1.76
N LEU A 123 4.59 0.52 -2.48
CA LEU A 123 6.01 0.76 -2.30
C LEU A 123 6.37 2.23 -2.55
N GLY A 124 6.00 2.78 -3.72
CA GLY A 124 6.27 4.18 -4.07
C GLY A 124 5.65 5.17 -3.09
N GLY A 125 4.43 4.88 -2.61
CA GLY A 125 3.75 5.64 -1.56
C GLY A 125 4.54 5.65 -0.26
N SER A 126 5.01 4.49 0.20
CA SER A 126 5.81 4.38 1.42
C SER A 126 7.17 5.08 1.29
N VAL A 127 7.83 4.97 0.13
CA VAL A 127 9.09 5.68 -0.15
C VAL A 127 8.88 7.20 -0.15
N ARG A 128 7.77 7.69 -0.71
CA ARG A 128 7.39 9.12 -0.63
C ARG A 128 7.16 9.56 0.82
N LEU A 129 6.45 8.77 1.62
CA LEU A 129 6.24 9.08 3.05
C LEU A 129 7.56 9.13 3.83
N LEU A 130 8.51 8.25 3.51
CA LEU A 130 9.86 8.30 4.08
C LEU A 130 10.59 9.59 3.68
N PHE A 131 10.49 10.02 2.43
CA PHE A 131 11.02 11.31 1.99
C PHE A 131 10.41 12.46 2.79
N GLU A 132 9.08 12.51 2.91
CA GLU A 132 8.38 13.61 3.61
C GLU A 132 8.76 13.73 5.08
N ASN A 133 9.14 12.62 5.71
CA ASN A 133 9.59 12.61 7.10
C ASN A 133 11.09 12.91 7.27
N THR A 134 11.93 12.50 6.31
CA THR A 134 13.39 12.60 6.43
C THR A 134 14.02 13.77 5.68
N GLY A 135 13.33 14.31 4.66
CA GLY A 135 13.84 15.33 3.76
C GLY A 135 14.95 14.85 2.81
N ASN A 136 15.24 13.55 2.74
CA ASN A 136 16.31 13.03 1.89
C ASN A 136 15.88 13.00 0.42
N ALA A 137 16.29 14.01 -0.36
CA ALA A 137 15.92 14.16 -1.76
C ALA A 137 16.24 12.93 -2.65
N GLU A 138 17.27 12.14 -2.34
CA GLU A 138 17.59 10.92 -3.10
C GLU A 138 16.47 9.85 -2.99
N VAL A 139 15.72 9.85 -1.88
CA VAL A 139 14.57 8.96 -1.66
C VAL A 139 13.39 9.35 -2.55
N LEU A 140 13.22 10.64 -2.86
CA LEU A 140 12.13 11.11 -3.72
C LEU A 140 12.31 10.65 -5.18
N ASP A 141 13.55 10.61 -5.67
CA ASP A 141 13.85 10.07 -7.00
C ASP A 141 13.51 8.58 -7.12
N GLN A 142 13.68 7.81 -6.03
CA GLN A 142 13.26 6.42 -5.96
C GLN A 142 11.74 6.29 -6.05
N ALA A 143 10.98 7.09 -5.30
CA ALA A 143 9.52 7.08 -5.37
C ALA A 143 9.00 7.39 -6.78
N ILE A 144 9.57 8.40 -7.46
CA ILE A 144 9.22 8.75 -8.84
C ILE A 144 9.50 7.60 -9.79
N THR A 145 10.67 6.96 -9.67
CA THR A 145 11.03 5.80 -10.51
C THR A 145 10.02 4.65 -10.34
N ILE A 146 9.60 4.39 -9.10
CA ILE A 146 8.64 3.33 -8.78
C ILE A 146 7.24 3.68 -9.29
N PHE A 147 6.80 4.92 -9.16
CA PHE A 147 5.53 5.38 -9.72
C PHE A 147 5.54 5.35 -11.25
N GLN A 148 6.65 5.69 -11.89
CA GLN A 148 6.79 5.57 -13.35
C GLN A 148 6.65 4.11 -13.78
N ALA A 149 7.36 3.18 -13.13
CA ALA A 149 7.23 1.75 -13.41
C ALA A 149 5.79 1.23 -13.21
N THR A 150 5.07 1.77 -12.21
CA THR A 150 3.65 1.47 -12.00
C THR A 150 2.79 1.89 -13.20
N VAL A 151 2.99 3.11 -13.71
CA VAL A 151 2.28 3.63 -14.89
C VAL A 151 2.62 2.83 -16.15
N ASP A 152 3.89 2.48 -16.34
CA ASP A 152 4.37 1.75 -17.52
C ASP A 152 3.81 0.32 -17.61
N LEU A 153 3.66 -0.35 -16.45
CA LEU A 153 3.09 -1.71 -16.36
C LEU A 153 1.56 -1.71 -16.38
N THR A 154 0.90 -0.57 -16.26
CA THR A 154 -0.56 -0.48 -16.18
C THR A 154 -1.16 -0.18 -17.57
N PRO A 155 -2.05 -1.03 -18.11
CA PRO A 155 -2.75 -0.75 -19.36
C PRO A 155 -3.59 0.54 -19.32
N ASP A 156 -3.75 1.20 -20.46
CA ASP A 156 -4.47 2.48 -20.57
C ASP A 156 -5.93 2.44 -20.06
N ASN A 157 -6.57 1.27 -20.16
CA ASN A 157 -7.96 1.06 -19.75
C ASN A 157 -8.11 0.56 -18.30
N HIS A 158 -7.02 0.46 -17.54
CA HIS A 158 -7.08 0.01 -16.15
C HIS A 158 -7.75 1.05 -15.25
N LEU A 159 -8.64 0.59 -14.36
CA LEU A 159 -9.45 1.46 -13.50
C LEU A 159 -8.60 2.37 -12.60
N ASP A 160 -7.48 1.86 -12.09
CA ASP A 160 -6.60 2.61 -11.20
C ASP A 160 -5.53 3.45 -11.92
N ARG A 161 -5.49 3.46 -13.27
CA ARG A 161 -4.43 4.17 -14.01
C ARG A 161 -4.38 5.66 -13.68
N SER A 162 -5.53 6.31 -13.52
CA SER A 162 -5.62 7.71 -13.13
C SER A 162 -5.01 7.97 -11.75
N THR A 163 -5.18 7.04 -10.82
CA THR A 163 -4.58 7.10 -9.47
C THR A 163 -3.06 6.99 -9.55
N TRP A 164 -2.53 6.09 -10.39
CA TRP A 164 -1.08 5.95 -10.60
C TRP A 164 -0.46 7.19 -11.23
N LEU A 165 -1.10 7.74 -12.27
CA LEU A 165 -0.67 9.00 -12.89
C LEU A 165 -0.70 10.15 -11.88
N SER A 166 -1.74 10.23 -11.04
CA SER A 166 -1.78 11.24 -9.97
C SER A 166 -0.63 11.12 -8.99
N ASN A 167 -0.30 9.91 -8.56
CA ASN A 167 0.80 9.69 -7.61
C ASN A 167 2.15 10.09 -8.22
N LEU A 168 2.37 9.78 -9.50
CA LEU A 168 3.56 10.18 -10.25
C LEU A 168 3.66 11.71 -10.39
N GLY A 169 2.59 12.35 -10.87
CA GLY A 169 2.53 13.81 -11.02
C GLY A 169 2.76 14.53 -9.69
N SER A 170 2.07 14.11 -8.62
CA SER A 170 2.26 14.70 -7.29
C SER A 170 3.70 14.55 -6.77
N ALA A 171 4.38 13.43 -7.04
CA ALA A 171 5.78 13.24 -6.66
C ALA A 171 6.74 14.15 -7.47
N MET A 172 6.50 14.33 -8.77
CA MET A 172 7.25 15.25 -9.62
C MET A 172 7.03 16.73 -9.21
N SER A 173 5.78 17.13 -8.94
CA SER A 173 5.43 18.43 -8.39
C SER A 173 6.14 18.69 -7.06
N LEU A 174 6.23 17.68 -6.19
CA LEU A 174 6.97 17.78 -4.93
C LEU A 174 8.47 18.00 -5.20
N ARG A 175 9.07 17.24 -6.12
CA ARG A 175 10.49 17.40 -6.50
C ARG A 175 10.78 18.79 -7.06
N PHE A 176 9.88 19.33 -7.90
CA PHE A 176 9.96 20.71 -8.38
C PHE A 176 9.98 21.72 -7.21
N LYS A 177 9.08 21.58 -6.24
CA LYS A 177 9.02 22.50 -5.08
C LYS A 177 10.32 22.52 -4.28
N ILE A 178 11.04 21.40 -4.22
CA ILE A 178 12.28 21.26 -3.44
C ILE A 178 13.51 21.70 -4.24
N LEU A 179 13.59 21.30 -5.51
CA LEU A 179 14.81 21.44 -6.33
C LEU A 179 14.72 22.53 -7.41
N GLY A 180 13.53 23.08 -7.67
CA GLY A 180 13.30 24.12 -8.68
C GLY A 180 13.47 23.66 -10.13
N ARG A 181 13.42 22.35 -10.39
CA ARG A 181 13.60 21.77 -11.74
C ARG A 181 12.34 21.97 -12.59
N LEU A 182 12.36 22.95 -13.49
CA LEU A 182 11.21 23.28 -14.34
C LEU A 182 10.68 22.09 -15.16
N SER A 183 11.56 21.20 -15.63
CA SER A 183 11.16 19.98 -16.33
C SER A 183 10.21 19.12 -15.50
N ASP A 184 10.43 19.02 -14.19
CA ASP A 184 9.56 18.24 -13.31
C ASP A 184 8.15 18.83 -13.21
N LEU A 185 8.04 20.16 -13.28
CA LEU A 185 6.73 20.84 -13.27
C LEU A 185 6.00 20.61 -14.59
N GLU A 186 6.70 20.74 -15.72
CA GLU A 186 6.13 20.51 -17.05
C GLU A 186 5.64 19.06 -17.21
N ASP A 187 6.47 18.09 -16.81
CA ASP A 187 6.14 16.66 -16.84
C ASP A 187 4.95 16.36 -15.90
N SER A 188 4.97 16.92 -14.69
CA SER A 188 3.87 16.76 -13.73
C SER A 188 2.54 17.25 -14.28
N ILE A 189 2.50 18.47 -14.84
CA ILE A 189 1.29 19.05 -15.45
C ILE A 189 0.78 18.14 -16.57
N SER A 190 1.67 17.66 -17.45
CA SER A 190 1.29 16.77 -18.54
C SER A 190 0.66 15.46 -18.03
N ILE A 191 1.28 14.85 -17.02
CA ILE A 191 0.82 13.61 -16.40
C ILE A 191 -0.53 13.79 -15.69
N LEU A 192 -0.69 14.88 -14.95
CA LEU A 192 -1.93 15.18 -14.22
C LEU A 192 -3.08 15.52 -15.17
N GLN A 193 -2.81 16.24 -16.26
CA GLN A 193 -3.79 16.46 -17.32
C GLN A 193 -4.24 15.13 -17.94
N ASN A 194 -3.31 14.21 -18.19
CA ASN A 194 -3.65 12.87 -18.66
C ASN A 194 -4.57 12.14 -17.66
N ALA A 195 -4.22 12.15 -16.36
CA ALA A 195 -5.04 11.54 -15.30
C ALA A 195 -6.48 12.10 -15.29
N VAL A 196 -6.63 13.42 -15.41
CA VAL A 196 -7.94 14.10 -15.51
C VAL A 196 -8.66 13.68 -16.78
N ASN A 197 -8.01 13.63 -17.93
CA ASN A 197 -8.66 13.31 -19.20
C ASN A 197 -9.21 11.88 -19.26
N ILE A 198 -8.55 10.91 -18.63
CA ILE A 198 -9.01 9.50 -18.62
C ILE A 198 -10.05 9.21 -17.52
N THR A 199 -10.26 10.16 -16.60
CA THR A 199 -11.18 10.00 -15.47
C THR A 199 -12.54 10.61 -15.80
N PRO A 200 -13.65 9.84 -15.82
CA PRO A 200 -14.98 10.38 -16.08
C PRO A 200 -15.39 11.48 -15.11
N ASP A 201 -16.21 12.43 -15.55
CA ASP A 201 -16.68 13.55 -14.71
C ASP A 201 -17.40 13.09 -13.42
N SER A 202 -18.05 11.93 -13.47
CA SER A 202 -18.76 11.33 -12.33
C SER A 202 -17.86 10.57 -11.35
N HIS A 203 -16.55 10.47 -11.61
CA HIS A 203 -15.65 9.66 -10.79
C HIS A 203 -15.29 10.40 -9.48
N PRO A 204 -15.41 9.75 -8.30
CA PRO A 204 -15.17 10.39 -7.01
C PRO A 204 -13.79 11.05 -6.87
N ASN A 205 -12.77 10.45 -7.50
CA ASN A 205 -11.38 10.93 -7.39
C ASN A 205 -11.05 12.11 -8.33
N ARG A 206 -11.97 12.52 -9.23
CA ARG A 206 -11.69 13.59 -10.21
C ARG A 206 -11.36 14.93 -9.55
N ALA A 207 -12.04 15.27 -8.45
CA ALA A 207 -11.78 16.49 -7.70
C ALA A 207 -10.33 16.54 -7.18
N ALA A 208 -9.86 15.43 -6.58
CA ALA A 208 -8.49 15.32 -6.09
C ALA A 208 -7.45 15.42 -7.21
N LEU A 209 -7.75 14.94 -8.42
CA LEU A 209 -6.88 15.10 -9.59
C LEU A 209 -6.75 16.57 -10.00
N LEU A 210 -7.86 17.32 -9.96
CA LEU A 210 -7.88 18.74 -10.27
C LEU A 210 -7.15 19.57 -9.22
N ASP A 211 -7.23 19.20 -7.94
CA ASP A 211 -6.48 19.87 -6.86
C ASP A 211 -4.96 19.68 -6.98
N ASN A 212 -4.52 18.62 -7.66
CA ASN A 212 -3.11 18.31 -7.87
C ASN A 212 -2.50 19.02 -9.09
N LEU A 213 -3.33 19.50 -10.03
CA LEU A 213 -2.92 20.21 -11.26
C LEU A 213 -2.59 21.69 -11.00
#